data_AF-A0A1I5MK19-F1
#
_entry.id   AF-A0A1I5MK19-F1
#
_cell.length_a   1.000
_cell.length_b   1.000
_cell.length_c   1.000
_cell.angle_alpha   90.00
_cell.angle_beta   90.00
_cell.angle_gamma   90.00
#
_symmetry.space_group_name_H-M   'P 1'
#
loop_
_entity.id
_entity.type
_entity.pdbx_description
1 polymer ?
#
loop_
_entity_poly.entity_id
_entity_poly.type
_entity_poly.pdbx_seq_one_letter_code
_entity_poly.pdbx_strand_id
1 'polypeptide(L)' 'MPWSTPFDDPIGLRGGRKLRTLQEAADFIMRLPEAEQQEPHWQIAIEMLINAAETGGGWLMFARIGMLRALSADARAR' A
#
# COMPACT_ATOMS: atom_id res chain seq x y z
N MET A 1 -11.29 -10.66 -0.32
CA MET A 1 -10.03 -11.26 -0.84
C MET A 1 -9.08 -11.54 0.32
N PRO A 2 -8.42 -12.70 0.40
CA PRO A 2 -7.45 -12.95 1.47
C PRO A 2 -6.30 -11.92 1.41
N TRP A 3 -5.69 -11.58 2.54
CA TRP A 3 -4.52 -10.68 2.58
C TRP A 3 -3.33 -11.21 1.77
N SER A 4 -3.26 -12.52 1.55
CA SER A 4 -2.29 -13.15 0.65
C SER A 4 -2.55 -12.91 -0.85
N THR A 5 -3.60 -12.18 -1.21
CA THR A 5 -3.95 -11.90 -2.61
C THR A 5 -2.85 -11.07 -3.27
N PRO A 6 -2.30 -11.51 -4.41
CA PRO A 6 -1.31 -10.76 -5.14
C PRO A 6 -1.94 -9.57 -5.88
N PHE A 7 -1.18 -8.50 -6.07
CA PHE A 7 -1.50 -7.47 -7.05
C PHE A 7 -1.24 -7.99 -8.47
N ASP A 8 -2.05 -7.55 -9.44
CA ASP A 8 -1.82 -7.84 -10.87
C ASP A 8 -0.44 -7.34 -11.34
N ASP A 9 -0.03 -6.16 -10.85
CA ASP A 9 1.31 -5.61 -11.04
C ASP A 9 1.91 -5.25 -9.67
N PRO A 10 3.02 -5.88 -9.24
CA PRO A 10 3.65 -5.58 -7.97
C PRO A 10 4.04 -4.10 -7.80
N ILE A 11 4.07 -3.64 -6.56
CA ILE A 11 4.46 -2.27 -6.21
C ILE A 11 5.98 -2.25 -6.03
N GLY A 12 6.69 -1.49 -6.86
CA GLY A 12 8.14 -1.31 -6.74
C GLY A 12 8.51 -0.36 -5.61
N LEU A 13 9.54 -0.71 -4.84
CA LEU A 13 10.17 0.12 -3.82
C LEU A 13 11.54 0.62 -4.30
N ARG A 14 12.06 1.67 -3.65
CA ARG A 14 13.46 2.09 -3.81
C ARG A 14 14.38 0.90 -3.47
N GLY A 15 15.41 0.68 -4.29
CA GLY A 15 16.33 -0.46 -4.14
C GLY A 15 15.89 -1.76 -4.82
N GLY A 16 14.83 -1.74 -5.64
CA GLY A 16 14.44 -2.88 -6.50
C GLY A 16 13.58 -3.94 -5.82
N ARG A 17 13.31 -3.81 -4.51
CA ARG A 17 12.34 -4.66 -3.80
C ARG A 17 10.93 -4.41 -4.33
N LYS A 18 10.08 -5.44 -4.31
CA LYS A 18 8.67 -5.34 -4.75
C LYS A 18 7.74 -5.88 -3.67
N LEU A 19 6.62 -5.20 -3.46
CA LEU A 19 5.49 -5.66 -2.65
C LEU A 19 4.49 -6.34 -3.58
N ARG A 20 4.25 -7.62 -3.34
CA ARG A 20 3.51 -8.52 -4.23
C ARG A 20 2.08 -8.72 -3.78
N THR A 21 1.81 -8.67 -2.48
CA THR A 21 0.49 -8.98 -1.90
C THR A 21 -0.04 -7.82 -1.07
N LEU A 22 -1.35 -7.84 -0.79
CA LEU A 22 -1.98 -6.91 0.16
C LEU A 22 -1.30 -6.96 1.53
N GLN A 23 -0.92 -8.16 1.99
CA GLN A 23 -0.21 -8.36 3.25
C GLN A 23 1.17 -7.69 3.23
N GLU A 24 1.97 -7.90 2.18
CA GLU A 24 3.29 -7.27 2.09
C GLU A 24 3.19 -5.74 2.08
N ALA A 25 2.13 -5.19 1.47
CA ALA A 25 1.86 -3.75 1.50
C ALA A 25 1.46 -3.25 2.90
N ALA A 26 0.60 -3.96 3.61
CA ALA A 26 0.26 -3.64 4.99
C ALA A 26 1.49 -3.73 5.92
N ASP A 27 2.29 -4.80 5.79
CA ASP A 27 3.52 -5.01 6.54
C ASP A 27 4.57 -3.93 6.28
N PHE A 28 4.59 -3.37 5.06
CA PHE A 28 5.44 -2.23 4.75
C PHE A 28 5.01 -1.00 5.55
N ILE A 29 3.72 -0.67 5.56
CA ILE A 29 3.19 0.50 6.27
C ILE A 29 3.39 0.35 7.79
N MET A 30 3.12 -0.83 8.35
CA MET A 30 3.28 -1.10 9.78
C MET A 30 4.73 -0.97 10.28
N ARG A 31 5.72 -0.98 9.37
CA ARG A 31 7.14 -0.77 9.70
C ARG A 31 7.56 0.69 9.66
N LEU A 32 6.72 1.59 9.15
CA LEU A 32 7.00 3.03 9.18
C LEU A 32 6.90 3.56 10.63
N PRO A 33 7.58 4.67 10.96
CA PRO A 33 7.32 5.39 12.20
C PRO A 33 5.83 5.74 12.35
N GLU A 34 5.29 5.68 13.57
CA GLU A 34 3.87 5.95 13.82
C GLU A 34 3.43 7.32 13.29
N ALA A 35 4.27 8.34 13.42
CA ALA A 35 4.01 9.67 12.87
C ALA A 35 3.85 9.66 11.34
N GLU A 36 4.67 8.89 10.62
CA GLU A 36 4.53 8.72 9.16
C GLU A 36 3.25 7.93 8.84
N GLN A 37 2.95 6.86 9.58
CA GLN A 37 1.73 6.07 9.36
C GLN A 37 0.45 6.92 9.44
N GLN A 38 0.43 7.93 10.32
CA GLN A 38 -0.70 8.84 10.49
C GLN A 38 -0.80 9.93 9.43
N GLU A 39 0.17 10.04 8.52
CA GLU A 39 0.07 11.01 7.44
C GLU A 39 -1.09 10.67 6.49
N PRO A 40 -1.80 11.69 5.95
CA PRO A 40 -3.02 11.47 5.17
C PRO A 40 -2.83 10.52 3.99
N HIS A 41 -1.66 10.54 3.35
CA HIS A 41 -1.38 9.70 2.20
C HIS A 41 -1.23 8.22 2.57
N TRP A 42 -0.71 7.90 3.76
CA TRP A 42 -0.63 6.54 4.28
C TRP A 42 -1.98 6.05 4.77
N GLN A 43 -2.77 6.90 5.44
CA GLN A 43 -4.14 6.55 5.87
C GLN A 43 -5.04 6.21 4.68
N ILE A 44 -4.96 6.97 3.59
CA ILE A 44 -5.68 6.64 2.34
C ILE A 44 -5.22 5.28 1.80
N ALA A 45 -3.93 5.00 1.77
CA ALA A 45 -3.42 3.71 1.30
C ALA A 45 -3.93 2.53 2.17
N ILE A 46 -3.96 2.70 3.49
CA ILE A 46 -4.51 1.72 4.44
C ILE A 46 -5.99 1.45 4.16
N GLU A 47 -6.80 2.50 3.99
CA GLU A 47 -8.23 2.35 3.70
C GLU A 47 -8.45 1.56 2.39
N MET A 48 -7.68 1.85 1.35
CA MET A 48 -7.77 1.11 0.10
C MET A 48 -7.35 -0.35 0.22
N LEU A 49 -6.33 -0.66 1.05
CA LEU A 49 -5.92 -2.04 1.33
C LEU A 49 -7.02 -2.82 2.07
N ILE A 50 -7.66 -2.19 3.05
CA ILE A 50 -8.79 -2.79 3.80
C ILE A 50 -9.95 -3.06 2.84
N ASN A 51 -10.36 -2.06 2.05
CA ASN A 51 -11.43 -2.22 1.06
C ASN A 51 -11.12 -3.33 0.04
N ALA A 52 -9.85 -3.49 -0.36
CA ALA A 52 -9.43 -4.58 -1.23
C ALA A 52 -9.54 -5.95 -0.56
N ALA A 53 -9.14 -6.06 0.71
CA ALA A 53 -9.27 -7.28 1.49
C ALA A 53 -10.74 -7.66 1.74
N GLU A 54 -11.61 -6.69 2.01
CA GLU A 54 -13.03 -6.94 2.30
C GLU A 54 -13.85 -7.18 1.02
N THR A 55 -13.73 -6.29 0.05
CA THR A 55 -14.61 -6.26 -1.14
C THR A 55 -13.98 -6.92 -2.37
N GLY A 56 -12.66 -6.77 -2.55
CA GLY A 56 -11.96 -7.28 -3.75
C GLY A 56 -12.31 -6.53 -5.04
N GLY A 57 -12.09 -7.16 -6.19
CA GLY A 57 -12.37 -6.57 -7.50
C GLY A 57 -11.54 -5.31 -7.77
N GLY A 58 -12.19 -4.24 -8.25
CA GLY A 58 -11.53 -2.97 -8.59
C GLY A 58 -10.76 -2.32 -7.44
N TRP A 59 -11.07 -2.67 -6.19
CA TRP A 59 -10.34 -2.21 -5.01
C TRP A 59 -8.89 -2.69 -4.99
N LEU A 60 -8.54 -3.81 -5.63
CA LEU A 60 -7.14 -4.26 -5.73
C LEU A 60 -6.28 -3.25 -6.52
N MET A 61 -6.85 -2.65 -7.58
CA MET A 61 -6.21 -1.58 -8.33
C MET A 61 -6.12 -0.29 -7.49
N PHE A 62 -7.17 0.06 -6.74
CA PHE A 62 -7.14 1.24 -5.87
C PHE A 62 -6.13 1.10 -4.73
N ALA A 63 -6.00 -0.08 -4.12
CA ALA A 63 -4.97 -0.38 -3.14
C ALA A 63 -3.56 -0.16 -3.71
N ARG A 64 -3.31 -0.66 -4.94
CA ARG A 64 -2.04 -0.42 -5.64
C ARG A 64 -1.79 1.07 -5.88
N ILE A 65 -2.78 1.80 -6.37
CA ILE A 65 -2.66 3.24 -6.64
C ILE A 65 -2.42 4.02 -5.34
N GLY A 66 -3.15 3.71 -4.27
CA GLY A 66 -2.98 4.32 -2.95
C GLY A 66 -1.55 4.19 -2.46
N MET A 67 -0.99 2.98 -2.52
CA MET A 67 0.42 2.73 -2.16
C MET A 67 1.41 3.51 -3.02
N LEU A 68 1.23 3.55 -4.34
CA LEU A 68 2.14 4.29 -5.23
C LEU A 68 2.10 5.80 -4.96
N ARG A 69 0.90 6.35 -4.66
CA ARG A 69 0.75 7.77 -4.29
C ARG A 69 1.40 8.06 -2.95
N ALA A 70 1.22 7.19 -1.95
CA ALA A 70 1.84 7.33 -0.64
C ALA A 70 3.38 7.34 -0.73
N LEU A 71 3.95 6.35 -1.43
CA LEU A 71 5.39 6.27 -1.69
C LEU A 71 5.93 7.50 -2.43
N SER A 72 5.15 8.04 -3.37
CA SER A 72 5.54 9.24 -4.13
C SER A 72 5.46 10.53 -3.30
N ALA A 73 4.55 10.59 -2.33
CA ALA A 73 4.40 11.73 -1.43
C ALA A 73 5.54 11.77 -0.41
N ASP A 74 5.82 10.65 0.26
CA ASP A 74 6.95 10.52 1.19
C ASP A 74 8.29 10.83 0.49
N ALA A 75 8.47 10.34 -0.74
CA ALA A 75 9.64 10.62 -1.56
C ALA A 75 9.89 12.12 -1.87
N ARG A 76 8.85 12.97 -1.79
CA ARG A 76 8.95 14.42 -2.01
C ARG A 76 9.09 15.21 -0.71
N ALA A 77 8.73 14.62 0.42
CA ALA A 77 8.86 15.23 1.74
C ALA A 77 10.28 15.11 2.31
N ARG A 78 11.07 14.17 1.80
CA ARG A 78 12.50 13.94 2.14
C ARG A 78 13.42 14.62 1.13
#